data_AF-A0A955N3D6-F1
#
_entry.id   AF-A0A955N3D6-F1
#
_cell.length_a   1.000
_cell.length_b   1.000
_cell.length_c   1.000
_cell.angle_alpha   90.00
_cell.angle_beta   90.00
_cell.angle_gamma   90.00
#
_symmetry.space_group_name_H-M   'P 1'
#
loop_
_entity.id
_entity.type
_entity.pdbx_description
1 polymer ?
#
loop_
_entity_poly.entity_id
_entity_poly.type
_entity_poly.pdbx_seq_one_letter_code
_entity_poly.pdbx_strand_id
1 'polypeptide(L)'
;MTNQDKAKLIAPWINPAERITVDFKDVTGLNAEVFGCTENVVYLVFQEAFPHMKEQVTIPLRDVQVDEDHGHYTRDPDAPLQWRLRLRVNQNRPVGM
;
A
#
# COMPACT_ATOMS: atom_id res chain seq x y z
N MET A 1 -1.61 -2.20 -17.22
CA MET A 1 -0.91 -1.02 -16.66
C MET A 1 0.57 -1.34 -16.51
N THR A 2 1.46 -0.45 -16.98
CA THR A 2 2.90 -0.67 -16.86
C THR A 2 3.37 -0.41 -15.41
N ASN A 3 4.58 -0.83 -15.05
CA ASN A 3 5.09 -0.50 -13.72
C ASN A 3 5.34 1.01 -13.54
N GLN A 4 5.68 1.72 -14.61
CA GLN A 4 5.84 3.18 -14.57
C GLN A 4 4.51 3.88 -14.27
N ASP A 5 3.42 3.40 -14.88
CA ASP A 5 2.07 3.91 -14.58
C ASP A 5 1.66 3.59 -13.12
N LYS A 6 1.95 2.37 -12.64
CA LYS A 6 1.75 1.99 -11.22
C LYS A 6 2.49 2.93 -10.29
N ALA A 7 3.78 3.19 -10.56
CA ALA A 7 4.59 4.07 -9.73
C ALA A 7 4.03 5.49 -9.66
N LYS A 8 3.55 6.04 -10.79
CA LYS A 8 2.89 7.36 -10.83
C LYS A 8 1.63 7.44 -9.98
N LEU A 9 0.82 6.38 -9.96
CA LEU A 9 -0.39 6.31 -9.14
C LEU A 9 -0.09 6.10 -7.65
N ILE A 10 1.01 5.42 -7.33
CA ILE A 10 1.45 5.17 -5.94
C ILE A 10 2.17 6.40 -5.36
N ALA A 11 2.88 7.18 -6.17
CA ALA A 11 3.71 8.30 -5.71
C ALA A 11 3.00 9.31 -4.79
N PRO A 12 1.74 9.72 -5.04
CA PRO A 12 1.00 10.60 -4.12
C PRO A 12 0.76 10.01 -2.73
N TRP A 13 0.82 8.68 -2.59
CA TRP A 13 0.59 7.96 -1.35
C TRP A 13 1.87 7.75 -0.53
N ILE A 14 3.03 8.24 -1.00
CA ILE A 14 4.27 8.28 -0.22
C ILE A 14 4.14 9.37 0.85
N ASN A 15 3.37 9.07 1.90
CA ASN A 15 3.06 9.97 2.99
C ASN A 15 2.85 9.14 4.27
N PRO A 16 3.68 9.32 5.32
CA PRO A 16 3.56 8.56 6.57
C PRO A 16 2.28 8.86 7.36
N ALA A 17 1.58 9.96 7.07
CA ALA A 17 0.28 10.28 7.69
C ALA A 17 -0.88 9.51 7.03
N GLU A 18 -0.72 9.12 5.77
CA GLU A 18 -1.75 8.43 5.00
C GLU A 18 -1.64 6.91 5.13
N ARG A 19 -2.75 6.23 4.87
CA ARG A 19 -2.78 4.77 4.88
C ARG A 19 -3.34 4.26 3.57
N ILE A 20 -2.89 3.08 3.15
CA ILE A 20 -3.36 2.37 1.96
C ILE A 20 -3.88 1.00 2.34
N THR A 21 -4.78 0.44 1.55
CA THR A 21 -5.30 -0.92 1.76
C THR A 21 -4.46 -1.89 0.95
N VAL A 22 -4.07 -3.00 1.55
CA VAL A 22 -3.27 -4.03 0.88
C VAL A 22 -3.95 -5.38 1.04
N ASP A 23 -4.13 -6.05 -0.09
CA ASP A 23 -4.69 -7.39 -0.19
C ASP A 23 -3.60 -8.32 -0.71
N PHE A 24 -3.19 -9.31 0.07
CA PHE A 24 -2.45 -10.47 -0.40
C PHE A 24 -3.43 -11.58 -0.81
N LYS A 25 -2.92 -12.67 -1.40
CA LYS A 25 -3.75 -13.82 -1.79
C LYS A 25 -4.45 -14.49 -0.62
N ASP A 26 -3.79 -14.55 0.52
CA ASP A 26 -4.19 -15.28 1.73
C ASP A 26 -4.79 -14.39 2.82
N VAL A 27 -4.62 -13.06 2.72
CA VAL A 27 -5.14 -12.08 3.70
C VAL A 27 -5.49 -10.76 3.03
N THR A 28 -6.62 -10.17 3.39
CA THR A 28 -7.16 -8.94 2.80
C THR A 28 -7.40 -7.86 3.85
N GLY A 29 -7.53 -6.61 3.41
CA GLY A 29 -7.87 -5.47 4.26
C GLY A 29 -6.73 -5.00 5.17
N LEU A 30 -5.47 -5.30 4.84
CA LEU A 30 -4.34 -4.85 5.64
C LEU A 30 -4.11 -3.35 5.46
N ASN A 31 -3.78 -2.67 6.56
CA ASN A 31 -3.42 -1.26 6.53
C ASN A 31 -1.90 -1.12 6.46
N ALA A 32 -1.42 -0.39 5.45
CA ALA A 32 0.00 -0.08 5.29
C ALA A 32 0.25 1.40 5.04
N GLU A 33 1.47 1.82 5.33
CA GLU A 33 2.06 3.10 4.93
C GLU A 33 2.96 2.84 3.71
N VAL A 34 2.90 3.71 2.69
CA VAL A 34 3.90 3.70 1.62
C VAL A 34 5.02 4.65 2.03
N PHE A 35 6.25 4.14 2.15
CA PHE A 35 7.42 4.98 2.47
C PHE A 35 8.36 5.19 1.28
N GLY A 36 8.12 4.49 0.17
CA GLY A 36 8.80 4.73 -1.09
C GLY A 36 8.23 3.89 -2.22
N CYS A 37 8.46 4.33 -3.46
CA CYS A 37 8.15 3.56 -4.66
C CYS A 37 9.17 3.88 -5.75
N THR A 38 9.64 2.84 -6.44
CA THR A 38 10.44 2.95 -7.67
C THR A 38 9.60 2.44 -8.84
N GLU A 39 10.17 2.42 -10.04
CA GLU A 39 9.53 1.79 -11.21
C GLU A 39 9.48 0.26 -11.13
N ASN A 40 10.09 -0.37 -10.12
CA ASN A 40 10.15 -1.83 -10.01
C ASN A 40 9.56 -2.38 -8.71
N VAL A 41 9.62 -1.61 -7.64
CA VAL A 41 9.20 -2.05 -6.30
C VAL A 41 8.46 -0.94 -5.56
N VAL A 42 7.52 -1.32 -4.71
CA VAL A 42 6.90 -0.48 -3.68
C VAL A 42 7.37 -0.93 -2.30
N TYR A 43 7.64 0.04 -1.43
CA TYR A 43 8.07 -0.20 -0.06
C TYR A 43 6.94 0.16 0.91
N LEU A 44 6.55 -0.82 1.73
CA LEU A 44 5.40 -0.74 2.61
C LEU A 44 5.81 -0.98 4.07
N VAL A 45 5.15 -0.28 4.99
CA VAL A 45 5.20 -0.58 6.42
C VAL A 45 3.80 -0.99 6.86
N PHE A 46 3.64 -2.21 7.36
CA PHE A 46 2.40 -2.64 7.98
C PHE A 46 2.35 -2.22 9.45
N GLN A 47 1.20 -1.69 9.86
CA GLN A 47 0.90 -1.51 11.28
C GLN A 47 0.31 -2.81 11.81
N GLU A 48 1.09 -3.53 12.62
CA GLU A 48 0.58 -4.70 13.32
C GLU A 48 -0.34 -4.27 14.48
N ALA A 49 -1.14 -5.21 14.99
CA ALA A 49 -1.99 -4.98 16.17
C ALA A 49 -1.19 -4.54 17.41
N PHE A 50 0.13 -4.74 17.41
CA PHE A 50 1.05 -4.33 18.47
C PHE A 50 1.77 -3.02 18.10
N PRO A 51 1.61 -1.93 18.89
CA PRO A 51 2.10 -0.58 18.55
C PRO A 51 3.60 -0.44 18.26
N HIS A 52 4.41 -1.41 18.67
CA HIS A 52 5.87 -1.37 18.55
C HIS A 52 6.41 -2.26 17.42
N MET A 53 5.55 -3.01 16.73
CA MET A 53 5.96 -3.93 15.69
C MET A 53 5.57 -3.34 14.33
N LYS A 54 6.59 -2.93 13.57
CA LYS A 54 6.45 -2.43 12.20
C LYS A 54 7.11 -3.44 11.28
N GLU A 55 6.33 -4.07 10.42
CA GLU A 55 6.85 -4.97 9.39
C GLU A 55 7.11 -4.15 8.12
N GLN A 56 8.37 -4.11 7.68
CA GLN A 56 8.74 -3.51 6.39
C GLN A 56 8.75 -4.57 5.31
N VAL A 57 8.02 -4.31 4.22
CA VAL A 57 7.91 -5.24 3.09
C VAL A 57 8.23 -4.50 1.80
N THR A 58 9.03 -5.15 0.95
CA THR A 58 9.32 -4.69 -0.41
C THR A 58 8.58 -5.60 -1.39
N ILE A 59 7.71 -5.02 -2.22
CA ILE A 59 6.87 -5.79 -3.15
C ILE A 59 7.21 -5.38 -4.60
N PRO A 60 7.54 -6.34 -5.48
CA PRO A 60 7.71 -6.06 -6.90
C PRO A 60 6.41 -5.55 -7.55
N LEU A 61 6.46 -4.43 -8.26
CA LEU A 61 5.30 -3.86 -8.95
C LEU A 61 4.74 -4.77 -10.05
N ARG A 62 5.56 -5.71 -10.58
CA ARG A 62 5.07 -6.74 -11.50
C ARG A 62 4.00 -7.65 -10.86
N ASP A 63 4.05 -7.81 -9.54
CA ASP A 63 3.15 -8.65 -8.76
C ASP A 63 1.99 -7.86 -8.14
N VAL A 64 1.92 -6.54 -8.37
CA VAL A 64 0.92 -5.63 -7.80
C VAL A 64 -0.08 -5.18 -8.85
N GLN A 65 -1.37 -5.23 -8.51
CA GLN A 65 -2.42 -4.46 -9.17
C GLN A 65 -2.78 -3.26 -8.29
N VAL A 66 -2.96 -2.11 -8.92
CA VAL A 66 -3.37 -0.87 -8.27
C VAL A 66 -4.86 -0.70 -8.51
N ASP A 67 -5.59 -0.39 -7.45
CA ASP A 67 -7.04 -0.31 -7.42
C ASP A 67 -7.47 0.79 -6.43
N GLU A 68 -8.77 1.05 -6.35
CA GLU A 68 -9.37 2.04 -5.46
C GLU A 68 -10.10 1.35 -4.30
N ASP A 69 -9.94 1.89 -3.10
CA ASP A 69 -10.70 1.50 -1.91
C ASP A 69 -11.75 2.56 -1.59
N HIS A 70 -12.97 2.30 -2.04
CA HIS A 70 -14.13 3.15 -1.78
C HIS A 70 -14.69 3.01 -0.36
N GLY A 71 -14.22 2.02 0.42
CA GLY A 71 -14.68 1.79 1.79
C GLY A 71 -13.94 2.62 2.84
N HIS A 72 -12.85 3.29 2.46
CA HIS A 72 -12.01 4.09 3.35
C HIS A 72 -11.64 5.42 2.69
N TYR A 73 -11.48 6.45 3.51
CA TYR A 73 -11.10 7.80 3.07
C TYR A 73 -9.66 8.12 3.50
N THR A 74 -9.06 9.11 2.82
CA THR A 74 -7.79 9.74 3.23
C THR A 74 -7.91 10.34 4.63
N ARG A 75 -6.79 10.43 5.35
CA ARG A 75 -6.74 11.01 6.70
C ARG A 75 -6.44 12.51 6.70
N ASP A 76 -6.06 13.08 5.57
CA ASP A 76 -5.79 14.52 5.40
C ASP A 76 -7.10 15.37 5.47
N PRO A 77 -7.26 16.23 6.49
CA PRO A 77 -8.41 17.12 6.62
C PRO A 77 -8.36 18.32 5.65
N ASP A 78 -7.19 18.68 5.14
CA ASP A 78 -6.97 19.82 4.23
C ASP A 78 -7.03 19.40 2.75
N ALA A 79 -6.92 18.09 2.48
CA ALA A 79 -7.20 17.47 1.18
C ALA A 79 -8.38 16.47 1.27
N PRO A 80 -9.60 16.93 1.59
CA PRO A 80 -10.75 16.06 1.70
C PRO A 80 -11.16 15.57 0.30
N LEU A 81 -11.26 14.25 0.14
CA LEU A 81 -11.71 13.46 -1.02
C LEU A 81 -10.59 13.02 -1.99
N GLN A 82 -10.26 11.73 -1.95
CA GLN A 82 -10.50 10.76 -3.04
C GLN A 82 -10.16 9.35 -2.53
N TRP A 83 -10.71 8.34 -3.19
CA TRP A 83 -10.67 6.93 -2.79
C TRP A 83 -9.29 6.49 -2.34
N ARG A 84 -9.24 5.66 -1.30
CA ARG A 84 -7.96 5.22 -0.73
C ARG A 84 -7.24 4.31 -1.72
N LEU A 85 -5.91 4.41 -1.83
CA LEU A 85 -5.15 3.45 -2.66
C LEU A 85 -5.33 2.03 -2.13
N ARG A 86 -5.68 1.11 -3.04
CA ARG A 86 -5.67 -0.33 -2.79
C ARG A 86 -4.61 -1.01 -3.64
N LEU A 87 -3.78 -1.83 -3.02
CA LEU A 87 -2.83 -2.70 -3.71
C LEU A 87 -3.26 -4.16 -3.57
N ARG A 88 -3.51 -4.84 -4.68
CA ARG A 88 -3.71 -6.30 -4.70
C ARG A 88 -2.42 -6.99 -5.13
N VAL A 89 -1.85 -7.76 -4.23
CA VAL A 89 -0.56 -8.45 -4.39
C VAL A 89 -0.83 -9.90 -4.79
N ASN A 90 -0.26 -10.32 -5.91
CA ASN A 90 -0.43 -11.68 -6.46
C ASN A 90 0.45 -12.74 -5.75
N GLN A 91 0.72 -12.54 -4.47
CA GLN A 91 1.55 -13.41 -3.62
C GLN A 91 0.86 -13.57 -2.25
N ASN A 92 1.24 -14.60 -1.51
CA ASN A 92 0.85 -14.71 -0.10
C ASN A 92 1.62 -13.67 0.72
N ARG A 93 1.07 -13.27 1.87
CA ARG A 93 1.78 -12.39 2.81
C ARG A 93 3.09 -13.06 3.21
N PRO A 94 4.23 -12.34 3.18
CA PRO A 94 5.48 -12.86 3.71
C PRO A 94 5.29 -13.26 5.18
N VAL A 95 5.74 -14.46 5.55
CA VAL A 95 5.75 -14.92 6.94
C VAL A 95 7.16 -14.75 7.49
N GLY A 96 7.32 -13.79 8.41
CA GLY A 96 8.53 -13.64 9.26
C GLY A 96 9.75 -13.01 8.58
N MET A 97 9.78 -11.67 8.49
CA MET A 97 11.05 -10.94 8.41
C MET A 97 11.59 -10.64 9.81
#